data_AF-A0A526ZBP4-F1
#
_entry.id   AF-A0A526ZBP4-F1
#
_cell.length_a   1.000
_cell.length_b   1.000
_cell.length_c   1.000
_cell.angle_alpha   90.00
_cell.angle_beta   90.00
_cell.angle_gamma   90.00
#
_symmetry.space_group_name_H-M   'P 1'
#
loop_
_entity.id
_entity.type
_entity.pdbx_description
1 polymer ?
#
loop_
_entity_poly.entity_id
_entity_poly.type
_entity_poly.pdbx_seq_one_letter_code
_entity_poly.pdbx_strand_id
1 'polypeptide(L)'
;GQNISGIFAGDEVMKGSLASYTFEHMEIASYKMLIAAAGEVGDSETQSACKENLREEEAMADWLENRLGTVTSEFLRRDERDSDTAKR
;
A
#
# COMPACT_ATOMS: atom_id res chain seq x y z
N GLY A 1 -32.98 -4.00 -8.79
CA GLY A 1 -32.04 -2.92 -8.46
C GLY A 1 -31.32 -3.19 -7.16
N GLN A 2 -30.58 -4.29 -7.08
CA GLN A 2 -29.71 -4.61 -5.95
C GLN A 2 -28.46 -5.26 -6.53
N ASN A 3 -27.30 -4.65 -6.24
CA ASN A 3 -25.95 -5.22 -6.28
C ASN A 3 -24.87 -4.14 -6.09
N ILE A 4 -25.24 -2.86 -5.97
CA ILE A 4 -24.27 -1.80 -5.70
C ILE A 4 -23.57 -1.99 -4.34
N SER A 5 -24.22 -2.61 -3.35
CA SER A 5 -23.64 -2.87 -2.02
C SER A 5 -22.50 -3.91 -2.01
N GLY A 6 -22.51 -4.89 -2.93
CA GLY A 6 -21.46 -5.92 -3.02
C GLY A 6 -20.17 -5.40 -3.65
N ILE A 7 -20.29 -4.43 -4.56
CA ILE A 7 -19.16 -3.78 -5.23
C ILE A 7 -18.30 -2.98 -4.23
N PHE A 8 -18.89 -2.41 -3.19
CA PHE A 8 -18.16 -1.63 -2.18
C PHE A 8 -17.47 -2.46 -1.10
N ALA A 9 -17.96 -3.68 -0.81
CA ALA A 9 -17.39 -4.59 0.18
C ALA A 9 -16.43 -5.62 -0.44
N GLY A 10 -16.59 -5.95 -1.73
CA GLY A 10 -15.76 -6.95 -2.41
C GLY A 10 -14.35 -6.44 -2.73
N ASP A 11 -14.20 -5.17 -3.12
CA ASP A 11 -12.93 -4.60 -3.59
C ASP A 11 -12.06 -4.00 -2.47
N GLU A 12 -12.38 -4.25 -1.19
CA GLU A 12 -11.62 -3.73 -0.04
C GLU A 12 -10.14 -4.09 -0.11
N VAL A 13 -9.79 -5.28 -0.62
CA VAL A 13 -8.40 -5.70 -0.85
C VAL A 13 -7.69 -4.84 -1.89
N MET A 14 -8.40 -4.40 -2.93
CA MET A 14 -7.87 -3.54 -3.99
C MET A 14 -7.67 -2.12 -3.46
N LYS A 15 -8.68 -1.57 -2.78
CA LYS A 15 -8.60 -0.25 -2.13
C LYS A 15 -7.53 -0.20 -1.06
N GLY A 16 -7.43 -1.25 -0.24
CA GLY A 16 -6.40 -1.41 0.78
C GLY A 16 -5.01 -1.42 0.17
N SER A 17 -4.79 -2.19 -0.91
CA SER A 17 -3.49 -2.24 -1.61
C SER A 17 -3.09 -0.86 -2.18
N LEU A 18 -4.04 -0.13 -2.77
CA LEU A 18 -3.81 1.24 -3.26
C LEU A 18 -3.49 2.21 -2.12
N ALA A 19 -4.26 2.14 -1.03
CA ALA A 19 -4.08 2.99 0.13
C ALA A 19 -2.71 2.73 0.79
N SER A 20 -2.36 1.48 1.03
CA SER A 20 -1.05 1.09 1.57
C SER A 20 0.08 1.60 0.68
N TYR A 21 0.05 1.32 -0.62
CA TYR A 21 1.13 1.76 -1.52
C TYR A 21 1.28 3.29 -1.56
N THR A 22 0.16 4.02 -1.54
CA THR A 22 0.20 5.49 -1.48
C THR A 22 0.76 5.98 -0.14
N PHE A 23 0.42 5.31 0.96
CA PHE A 23 0.88 5.66 2.29
C PHE A 23 2.40 5.44 2.45
N GLU A 24 2.94 4.35 1.93
CA GLU A 24 4.39 4.11 1.92
C GLU A 24 5.14 5.27 1.25
N HIS A 25 4.65 5.76 0.10
CA HIS A 25 5.26 6.91 -0.58
C HIS A 25 5.15 8.21 0.21
N MET A 26 4.07 8.39 0.98
CA MET A 26 3.95 9.51 1.92
C MET A 26 4.99 9.40 3.05
N GLU A 27 5.22 8.21 3.59
CA GLU A 27 6.22 7.97 4.64
C GLU A 27 7.65 8.15 4.11
N ILE A 28 7.97 7.63 2.93
CA ILE A 28 9.25 7.85 2.23
C ILE A 28 9.53 9.35 2.09
N ALA A 29 8.57 10.13 1.61
CA ALA A 29 8.71 11.57 1.49
C ALA A 29 8.92 12.25 2.85
N SER A 30 8.16 11.81 3.86
CA SER A 30 8.24 12.34 5.23
C SER A 30 9.61 12.08 5.87
N TYR A 31 10.15 10.87 5.74
CA TYR A 31 11.48 10.54 6.26
C TYR A 31 12.59 11.30 5.54
N LYS A 32 12.48 11.51 4.22
CA LYS A 32 13.42 12.37 3.48
C LYS A 32 13.44 13.80 4.04
N MET A 33 12.27 14.36 4.36
CA MET A 33 12.16 15.67 5.00
C MET A 33 12.75 15.68 6.42
N LEU A 34 12.47 14.65 7.22
CA LEU A 34 13.00 14.54 8.59
C LEU A 34 14.51 14.37 8.63
N ILE A 35 15.10 13.58 7.71
CA ILE A 35 16.56 13.42 7.58
C ILE A 35 17.23 14.75 7.29
N ALA A 36 16.65 15.55 6.40
CA ALA A 36 17.15 16.88 6.08
C ALA A 36 17.05 17.81 7.30
N ALA A 37 15.88 17.87 7.95
CA ALA A 37 15.68 18.70 9.13
C ALA A 37 16.62 18.33 10.29
N ALA A 38 16.79 17.03 10.58
CA ALA A 38 17.72 16.53 11.59
C ALA A 38 19.17 16.89 11.26
N GLY A 39 19.54 16.88 9.98
CA GLY A 39 20.85 17.33 9.49
C GLY A 39 21.11 18.81 9.78
N GLU A 40 20.12 19.68 9.53
CA GLU A 40 20.25 21.12 9.78
C GLU A 40 20.41 21.47 11.26
N VAL A 41 19.79 20.70 12.17
CA VAL A 41 19.88 20.94 13.62
C VAL A 41 21.00 20.13 14.30
N GLY A 42 21.74 19.32 13.55
CA GLY A 42 22.85 18.50 14.07
C GLY A 42 22.43 17.27 14.87
N ASP A 43 21.16 16.85 14.79
CA ASP A 43 20.66 15.67 15.49
C ASP A 43 20.98 14.39 14.71
N SER A 44 22.18 13.85 14.98
CA SER A 44 22.72 12.69 14.27
C SER A 44 22.02 11.37 14.65
N GLU A 45 21.46 11.29 15.87
CA GLU A 45 20.73 10.11 16.33
C GLU A 45 19.40 9.98 15.58
N THR A 46 18.60 11.05 15.57
CA THR A 46 17.35 11.10 14.81
C THR A 46 17.61 10.91 13.31
N GLN A 47 18.65 11.55 12.75
CA GLN A 47 18.96 11.38 11.34
C GLN A 47 19.28 9.91 10.99
N SER A 48 19.98 9.19 11.89
CA SER A 48 20.32 7.79 11.67
C SER A 48 19.10 6.88 11.76
N ALA A 49 18.23 7.10 12.75
CA ALA A 49 16.97 6.37 12.89
C ALA A 49 16.04 6.59 11.69
N CYS A 50 15.87 7.84 11.23
CA CYS A 50 15.05 8.11 10.04
C CYS A 50 15.61 7.47 8.76
N LYS A 51 16.94 7.34 8.63
CA LYS A 51 17.58 6.63 7.50
C LYS A 51 17.34 5.13 7.54
N GLU A 52 17.17 4.55 8.72
CA GLU A 52 16.82 3.14 8.87
C GLU A 52 15.38 2.90 8.44
N ASN A 53 14.42 3.63 9.03
CA ASN A 53 13.01 3.52 8.68
C ASN A 53 12.77 3.81 7.19
N LEU A 54 13.44 4.81 6.60
CA LEU A 54 13.33 5.09 5.17
C LEU A 54 13.62 3.85 4.30
N ARG A 55 14.60 3.02 4.66
CA ARG A 55 14.91 1.81 3.88
C ARG A 55 13.81 0.75 4.02
N GLU A 56 13.16 0.69 5.18
CA GLU A 56 12.03 -0.22 5.42
C GLU A 56 10.83 0.19 4.56
N GLU A 57 10.49 1.48 4.52
CA GLU A 57 9.35 1.96 3.71
C GLU A 57 9.64 1.85 2.21
N GLU A 58 10.88 2.13 1.77
CA GLU A 58 11.29 1.89 0.37
C GLU A 58 11.16 0.40 0.01
N ALA A 59 11.57 -0.51 0.89
CA ALA A 59 11.41 -1.95 0.67
C ALA A 59 9.94 -2.39 0.69
N MET A 60 9.08 -1.79 1.52
CA MET A 60 7.65 -2.07 1.55
C MET A 60 6.95 -1.57 0.30
N ALA A 61 7.26 -0.36 -0.16
CA ALA A 61 6.75 0.19 -1.41
C ALA A 61 7.09 -0.72 -2.61
N ASP A 62 8.35 -1.13 -2.73
CA ASP A 62 8.81 -2.06 -3.77
C ASP A 62 8.08 -3.41 -3.68
N TRP A 63 7.90 -3.93 -2.47
CA TRP A 63 7.19 -5.20 -2.27
C TRP A 63 5.71 -5.10 -2.66
N LEU A 64 5.04 -4.01 -2.29
CA LEU A 64 3.65 -3.74 -2.65
C LEU A 64 3.50 -3.61 -4.16
N GLU A 65 4.35 -2.81 -4.81
CA GLU A 65 4.36 -2.60 -6.27
C GLU A 65 4.41 -3.95 -7.01
N ASN A 66 5.34 -4.82 -6.62
CA ASN A 66 5.49 -6.16 -7.20
C ASN A 66 4.28 -7.08 -6.95
N ARG A 67 3.48 -6.82 -5.90
CA ARG A 67 2.28 -7.61 -5.56
C ARG A 67 1.01 -7.10 -6.23
N LEU A 68 0.91 -5.82 -6.60
CA LEU A 68 -0.32 -5.19 -7.10
C LEU A 68 -0.97 -5.99 -8.25
N GLY A 69 -0.18 -6.41 -9.23
CA GLY A 69 -0.68 -7.19 -10.37
C GLY A 69 -1.20 -8.58 -9.98
N THR A 70 -0.52 -9.24 -9.03
CA THR A 70 -0.93 -10.55 -8.51
C THR A 70 -2.23 -10.44 -7.73
N VAL A 71 -2.34 -9.45 -6.84
CA VAL A 71 -3.55 -9.18 -6.05
C VAL A 71 -4.74 -8.90 -6.97
N THR A 72 -4.55 -8.07 -7.99
CA THR A 72 -5.59 -7.77 -8.99
C THR A 72 -6.08 -9.03 -9.70
N SER A 73 -5.15 -9.87 -10.18
CA SER A 73 -5.49 -11.09 -10.91
C SER A 73 -6.23 -12.10 -10.03
N GLU A 74 -5.81 -12.26 -8.78
CA GLU A 74 -6.47 -13.15 -7.82
C GLU A 74 -7.84 -12.65 -7.40
N PHE A 75 -8.01 -11.32 -7.27
CA PHE A 75 -9.30 -10.70 -7.00
C PHE A 75 -10.31 -11.01 -8.12
N LEU A 76 -9.94 -10.78 -9.39
CA LEU A 76 -10.82 -11.04 -10.53
C LEU A 76 -11.19 -12.54 -10.65
N ARG A 77 -10.24 -13.45 -10.44
CA ARG A 77 -10.51 -14.91 -10.43
C ARG A 77 -11.47 -15.34 -9.33
N ARG A 78 -11.52 -14.62 -8.21
CA ARG A 78 -12.48 -14.90 -7.13
C ARG A 78 -13.86 -14.36 -7.51
N ASP A 79 -13.94 -13.13 -8.00
CA ASP A 79 -15.18 -12.51 -8.46
C ASP A 79 -15.89 -13.34 -9.55
N GLU A 80 -15.14 -13.87 -10.52
CA GLU A 80 -15.67 -14.76 -11.56
C GLU A 80 -16.29 -16.05 -10.98
N ARG A 81 -15.61 -16.69 -10.02
CA ARG A 81 -16.10 -17.92 -9.36
C ARG A 81 -17.35 -17.69 -8.53
N ASP A 82 -17.41 -16.58 -7.81
CA ASP A 82 -18.58 -16.22 -7.00
C ASP A 82 -19.79 -15.93 -7.90
N SER A 83 -19.57 -15.28 -9.05
CA SER A 83 -20.60 -15.06 -10.08
C SER A 83 -21.18 -16.36 -10.65
N ASP A 84 -20.33 -17.34 -10.95
CA ASP A 84 -20.76 -18.62 -11.50
C ASP A 84 -21.50 -19.50 -10.48
N THR A 85 -21.14 -19.39 -9.21
CA THR A 85 -21.81 -20.11 -8.11
C THR A 85 -23.19 -19.52 -7.84
N ALA A 86 -23.37 -18.19 -7.97
CA ALA A 86 -24.65 -17.51 -7.79
C ALA A 86 -25.65 -17.73 -8.94
N LYS A 87 -25.19 -18.21 -10.12
CA LYS A 87 -26.03 -18.50 -11.28
C LYS A 87 -26.57 -19.95 -11.32
N ARG A 88 -26.06 -20.85 -10.47
CA ARG A 88 -26.54 -22.24 -10.32
C ARG A 88 -27.60 -22.34 -9.24
#